data_AF-A0A2S0VPJ9-F1
#
_entry.id   AF-A0A2S0VPJ9-F1
#
_cell.length_a   1.000
_cell.length_b   1.000
_cell.length_c   1.000
_cell.angle_alpha   90.00
_cell.angle_beta   90.00
_cell.angle_gamma   90.00
#
_symmetry.space_group_name_H-M   'P 1'
#
loop_
_entity.id
_entity.type
_entity.pdbx_description
1 polymer ?
#
loop_
_entity_poly.entity_id
_entity_poly.type
_entity_poly.pdbx_seq_one_letter_code
_entity_poly.pdbx_strand_id
1 'polypeptide(L)'
;MKTIVALLFSLVLMACQSTQVEPDTSILVKLPVNPVIKVQPRLVSGINYQQAVWVDLAFEFDNAQSAKITEVKFVDSSHPNSSQLTENSIKAFTKWKYSPKNIKPYVGQRLLVRVHSTKSNKQPDFRCNAQGCKKVKKP
;
A
#
# COMPACT_ATOMS: atom_id res chain seq x y z
N MET A 1 -47.01 -21.12 -32.24
CA MET A 1 -46.02 -21.71 -31.31
C MET A 1 -44.83 -20.77 -31.22
N LYS A 2 -44.54 -20.30 -30.00
CA LYS A 2 -43.22 -20.02 -29.40
C LYS A 2 -42.12 -19.38 -30.28
N THR A 3 -41.78 -18.13 -29.98
CA THR A 3 -40.38 -17.68 -29.88
C THR A 3 -40.23 -16.71 -28.72
N ILE A 4 -39.43 -17.16 -27.75
CA ILE A 4 -39.08 -16.49 -26.51
C ILE A 4 -38.04 -15.43 -26.84
N VAL A 5 -38.37 -14.15 -26.63
CA VAL A 5 -37.38 -13.06 -26.74
C VAL A 5 -36.59 -13.02 -25.44
N ALA A 6 -35.28 -13.26 -25.58
CA ALA A 6 -34.33 -13.46 -24.51
C ALA A 6 -34.24 -12.25 -23.57
N LEU A 7 -34.28 -12.54 -22.26
CA LEU A 7 -33.86 -11.63 -21.20
C LEU A 7 -32.37 -11.27 -21.42
N LEU A 8 -32.12 -10.01 -21.76
CA LEU A 8 -30.81 -9.38 -21.61
C LEU A 8 -30.54 -9.19 -20.13
N PHE A 9 -29.86 -10.17 -19.54
CA PHE A 9 -29.28 -10.10 -18.21
C PHE A 9 -28.07 -9.15 -18.28
N SER A 10 -28.30 -7.86 -18.02
CA SER A 10 -27.22 -6.89 -17.82
C SER A 10 -26.47 -7.26 -16.54
N LEU A 11 -25.48 -8.14 -16.69
CA LEU A 11 -24.53 -8.51 -15.65
C LEU A 11 -23.68 -7.27 -15.33
N VAL A 12 -24.13 -6.47 -14.37
CA VAL A 12 -23.31 -5.42 -13.75
C VAL A 12 -22.24 -6.15 -12.96
N LEU A 13 -21.11 -6.42 -13.62
CA LEU A 13 -19.87 -6.83 -12.95
C LEU A 13 -19.45 -5.65 -12.07
N MET A 14 -19.93 -5.64 -10.82
CA MET A 14 -19.25 -4.93 -9.74
C MET A 14 -17.82 -5.47 -9.71
N ALA A 15 -16.90 -4.72 -10.30
CA ALA A 15 -15.47 -4.98 -10.18
C ALA A 15 -15.10 -4.82 -8.70
N CYS A 16 -15.18 -5.91 -7.94
CA CYS A 16 -14.32 -6.09 -6.79
C CYS A 16 -12.90 -5.98 -7.35
N GLN A 17 -12.29 -4.80 -7.23
CA GLN A 17 -10.86 -4.63 -7.45
C GLN A 17 -10.17 -5.48 -6.39
N SER A 18 -9.90 -6.73 -6.74
CA SER A 18 -9.06 -7.60 -5.93
C SER A 18 -7.72 -6.89 -5.76
N THR A 19 -7.22 -6.87 -4.53
CA THR A 19 -5.90 -6.30 -4.28
C THR A 19 -4.88 -7.19 -4.99
N GLN A 20 -4.22 -6.67 -6.03
CA GLN A 20 -3.22 -7.42 -6.77
C GLN A 20 -2.01 -7.73 -5.88
N VAL A 21 -1.51 -8.96 -5.95
CA VAL A 21 -0.34 -9.44 -5.19
C VAL A 21 0.92 -9.28 -6.04
N GLU A 22 2.04 -8.89 -5.43
CA GLU A 22 3.34 -8.78 -6.08
C GLU A 22 3.95 -10.17 -6.30
N PRO A 23 4.19 -10.61 -7.56
CA PRO A 23 4.71 -11.95 -7.84
C PRO A 23 6.21 -12.10 -7.58
N ASP A 24 7.02 -11.04 -7.73
CA ASP A 24 8.48 -11.11 -7.57
C ASP A 24 8.96 -10.07 -6.55
N THR A 25 9.32 -10.56 -5.37
CA THR A 25 9.83 -9.72 -4.29
C THR A 25 11.34 -9.47 -4.36
N SER A 26 12.07 -10.20 -5.23
CA SER A 26 13.53 -10.11 -5.33
C SER A 26 14.01 -8.81 -5.97
N ILE A 27 13.18 -8.22 -6.82
CA ILE A 27 13.45 -6.96 -7.52
C ILE A 27 13.09 -5.71 -6.70
N LEU A 28 12.51 -5.87 -5.50
CA LEU A 28 11.98 -4.76 -4.73
C LEU A 28 13.07 -3.95 -4.05
N VAL A 29 13.15 -2.67 -4.40
CA VAL A 29 14.06 -1.72 -3.75
C VAL A 29 13.33 -1.00 -2.62
N LYS A 30 13.87 -1.09 -1.42
CA LYS A 30 13.25 -0.41 -0.27
C LYS A 30 13.39 1.10 -0.42
N LEU A 31 12.27 1.83 -0.36
CA LEU A 31 12.30 3.30 -0.44
C LEU A 31 12.90 3.89 0.85
N PRO A 32 14.06 4.58 0.81
CA PRO A 32 14.71 5.08 2.01
C PRO A 32 14.36 6.54 2.32
N VAL A 33 13.38 7.12 1.61
CA VAL A 33 12.94 8.50 1.79
C VAL A 33 11.59 8.58 2.50
N ASN A 34 11.41 9.62 3.29
CA ASN A 34 10.16 9.88 3.99
C ASN A 34 9.21 10.73 3.11
N PRO A 35 7.89 10.48 3.17
CA PRO A 35 6.93 11.38 2.55
C PRO A 35 6.89 12.73 3.27
N VAL A 36 6.62 13.79 2.51
CA VAL A 36 6.32 15.14 3.04
C VAL A 36 4.93 15.15 3.68
N ILE A 37 3.97 14.46 3.08
CA ILE A 37 2.62 14.27 3.65
C ILE A 37 2.38 12.78 3.82
N LYS A 38 2.07 12.37 5.05
CA LYS A 38 1.75 10.99 5.40
C LYS A 38 0.34 10.90 5.96
N VAL A 39 -0.52 10.17 5.26
CA VAL A 39 -1.89 9.89 5.67
C VAL A 39 -1.92 8.54 6.39
N GLN A 40 -2.57 8.48 7.55
CA GLN A 40 -2.70 7.24 8.31
C GLN A 40 -3.82 6.35 7.75
N PRO A 41 -3.66 5.02 7.74
CA PRO A 41 -4.74 4.09 7.46
C PRO A 41 -5.87 4.22 8.49
N ARG A 42 -7.10 3.96 8.05
CA ARG A 42 -8.22 3.76 8.98
C ARG A 42 -8.02 2.47 9.76
N LEU A 43 -8.26 2.52 11.06
CA LEU A 43 -8.17 1.33 11.92
C LEU A 43 -9.32 0.36 11.62
N VAL A 44 -9.03 -0.93 11.78
CA VAL A 44 -9.94 -2.06 11.58
C VAL A 44 -10.35 -2.60 12.94
N SER A 45 -11.64 -2.84 13.13
CA SER A 45 -12.15 -3.41 14.38
C SER A 45 -11.58 -4.81 14.62
N GLY A 46 -11.37 -5.18 15.89
CA GLY A 46 -10.83 -6.50 16.25
C GLY A 46 -9.32 -6.65 16.14
N ILE A 47 -8.59 -5.67 15.60
CA ILE A 47 -7.12 -5.68 15.59
C ILE A 47 -6.55 -5.02 16.85
N ASN A 48 -5.57 -5.69 17.48
CA ASN A 48 -4.84 -5.15 18.62
C ASN A 48 -3.69 -4.21 18.18
N TYR A 49 -3.98 -2.92 18.12
CA TYR A 49 -3.00 -1.87 17.78
C TYR A 49 -1.98 -1.52 18.87
N GLN A 50 -1.93 -2.26 19.99
CA GLN A 50 -0.78 -2.20 20.90
C GLN A 50 0.42 -2.98 20.36
N GLN A 51 0.18 -3.88 19.39
CA GLN A 51 1.21 -4.58 18.65
C GLN A 51 1.55 -3.86 17.34
N ALA A 52 2.64 -4.26 16.68
CA ALA A 52 3.03 -3.68 15.41
C ALA A 52 2.08 -4.15 14.30
N VAL A 53 1.19 -3.26 13.85
CA VAL A 53 0.29 -3.50 12.71
C VAL A 53 0.83 -2.81 11.47
N TRP A 54 1.02 -3.58 10.41
CA TRP A 54 1.62 -3.12 9.17
C TRP A 54 1.17 -3.91 7.95
N VAL A 55 1.29 -3.27 6.78
CA VAL A 55 1.11 -3.84 5.44
C VAL A 55 2.29 -3.40 4.57
N ASP A 56 2.93 -4.35 3.91
CA ASP A 56 3.98 -4.12 2.94
C ASP A 56 3.37 -4.03 1.53
N LEU A 57 3.75 -2.98 0.81
CA LEU A 57 3.26 -2.67 -0.52
C LEU A 57 4.42 -2.49 -1.48
N ALA A 58 4.27 -3.05 -2.67
CA ALA A 58 5.11 -2.78 -3.83
C ALA A 58 4.46 -1.67 -4.67
N PHE A 59 5.25 -0.76 -5.23
CA PHE A 59 4.73 0.36 -6.02
C PHE A 59 5.82 0.98 -6.90
N GLU A 60 5.41 1.91 -7.75
CA GLU A 60 6.30 2.75 -8.55
C GLU A 60 5.95 4.23 -8.41
N PHE A 61 6.88 5.09 -8.80
CA PHE A 61 6.59 6.49 -9.08
C PHE A 61 6.35 6.66 -10.58
N ASP A 62 5.30 7.39 -10.95
CA ASP A 62 4.98 7.68 -12.35
C ASP A 62 6.10 8.45 -13.06
N ASN A 63 6.60 9.51 -12.44
CA ASN A 63 7.76 10.29 -12.87
C ASN A 63 8.29 11.16 -11.72
N ALA A 64 9.43 11.81 -11.97
CA ALA A 64 10.10 12.63 -10.97
C ALA A 64 9.32 13.91 -10.63
N GLN A 65 8.58 14.48 -11.58
CA GLN A 65 7.93 15.78 -11.45
C GLN A 65 6.67 15.72 -10.60
N SER A 66 5.77 14.77 -10.87
CA SER A 66 4.53 14.58 -10.11
C SER A 66 4.73 13.77 -8.82
N ALA A 67 5.76 12.91 -8.78
CA ALA A 67 6.02 12.02 -7.65
C ALA A 67 4.78 11.22 -7.21
N LYS A 68 3.91 10.85 -8.18
CA LYS A 68 2.66 10.16 -7.91
C LYS A 68 2.96 8.67 -7.80
N ILE A 69 2.36 8.04 -6.80
CA ILE A 69 2.41 6.61 -6.57
C ILE A 69 1.51 5.90 -7.60
N THR A 70 2.03 4.88 -8.25
CA THR A 70 1.32 4.04 -9.24
C THR A 70 1.61 2.56 -9.00
N GLU A 71 0.86 1.69 -9.67
CA GLU A 71 1.07 0.23 -9.67
C GLU A 71 1.19 -0.38 -8.27
N VAL A 72 0.33 0.07 -7.33
CA VAL A 72 0.38 -0.41 -5.94
C VAL A 72 -0.09 -1.86 -5.87
N LYS A 73 0.76 -2.75 -5.36
CA LYS A 73 0.47 -4.17 -5.14
C LYS A 73 0.76 -4.56 -3.70
N PHE A 74 -0.01 -5.52 -3.21
CA PHE A 74 0.19 -6.13 -1.90
C PHE A 74 1.41 -7.05 -1.92
N VAL A 75 2.22 -7.01 -0.86
CA VAL A 75 3.35 -7.93 -0.65
C VAL A 75 3.07 -8.83 0.55
N ASP A 76 2.93 -8.24 1.73
CA ASP A 76 2.74 -8.98 2.98
C ASP A 76 1.99 -8.13 4.03
N SER A 77 1.50 -8.75 5.09
CA SER A 77 0.81 -8.08 6.19
C SER A 77 1.01 -8.81 7.51
N SER A 78 1.12 -8.01 8.58
CA SER A 78 0.99 -8.51 9.96
C SER A 78 -0.30 -9.29 10.24
N HIS A 79 -1.35 -9.06 9.45
CA HIS A 79 -2.66 -9.72 9.55
C HIS A 79 -3.09 -10.15 8.13
N PRO A 80 -2.54 -11.27 7.61
CA PRO A 80 -2.75 -11.67 6.21
C PRO A 80 -4.21 -11.97 5.86
N ASN A 81 -5.01 -12.36 6.86
CA ASN A 81 -6.43 -12.65 6.68
C ASN A 81 -7.33 -11.39 6.72
N SER A 82 -6.76 -10.20 6.95
CA SER A 82 -7.54 -8.96 7.04
C SER A 82 -7.47 -8.16 5.74
N SER A 83 -8.39 -8.45 4.80
CA SER A 83 -8.54 -7.67 3.55
C SER A 83 -8.78 -6.18 3.83
N GLN A 84 -9.58 -5.87 4.85
CA GLN A 84 -9.89 -4.50 5.24
C GLN A 84 -8.65 -3.71 5.70
N LEU A 85 -7.71 -4.36 6.39
CA LEU A 85 -6.45 -3.73 6.80
C LEU A 85 -5.61 -3.36 5.58
N THR A 86 -5.49 -4.29 4.63
CA THR A 86 -4.78 -4.09 3.36
C THR A 86 -5.39 -2.95 2.57
N GLU A 87 -6.71 -2.96 2.37
CA GLU A 87 -7.41 -1.90 1.65
C GLU A 87 -7.24 -0.52 2.29
N ASN A 88 -7.42 -0.43 3.61
CA ASN A 88 -7.25 0.83 4.34
C ASN A 88 -5.82 1.36 4.21
N SER A 89 -4.83 0.46 4.20
CA SER A 89 -3.43 0.80 4.04
C SER A 89 -3.12 1.31 2.63
N ILE A 90 -3.63 0.66 1.58
CA ILE A 90 -3.48 1.12 0.19
C ILE A 90 -4.17 2.48 -0.02
N LYS A 91 -5.40 2.64 0.46
CA LYS A 91 -6.17 3.90 0.38
C LYS A 91 -5.47 5.06 1.08
N ALA A 92 -4.74 4.81 2.17
CA ALA A 92 -3.95 5.82 2.83
C ALA A 92 -2.61 6.08 2.12
N PHE A 93 -1.92 5.02 1.71
CA PHE A 93 -0.62 5.10 1.04
C PHE A 93 -0.67 5.89 -0.27
N THR A 94 -1.67 5.65 -1.10
CA THR A 94 -1.90 6.39 -2.36
C THR A 94 -2.09 7.90 -2.17
N LYS A 95 -2.39 8.36 -0.95
CA LYS A 95 -2.52 9.78 -0.60
C LYS A 95 -1.23 10.38 -0.04
N TRP A 96 -0.19 9.59 0.18
CA TRP A 96 1.11 10.11 0.60
C TRP A 96 1.70 10.99 -0.51
N LYS A 97 2.44 12.02 -0.10
CA LYS A 97 3.15 12.91 -1.02
C LYS A 97 4.63 12.90 -0.72
N TYR A 98 5.44 12.77 -1.74
CA TYR A 98 6.89 12.80 -1.65
C TYR A 98 7.45 14.04 -2.34
N SER A 99 8.65 14.45 -1.94
CA SER A 99 9.36 15.52 -2.65
C SER A 99 9.93 14.97 -3.97
N PRO A 100 9.63 15.58 -5.13
CA PRO A 100 10.23 15.28 -6.42
C PRO A 100 11.76 15.08 -6.40
N LYS A 101 12.46 15.97 -5.70
CA LYS A 101 13.92 15.95 -5.59
C LYS A 101 14.45 14.68 -4.92
N ASN A 102 13.74 14.19 -3.91
CA ASN A 102 14.16 13.04 -3.11
C ASN A 102 13.82 11.71 -3.79
N ILE A 103 12.76 11.66 -4.60
CA ILE A 103 12.32 10.43 -5.28
C ILE A 103 12.95 10.22 -6.65
N LYS A 104 13.53 11.27 -7.27
CA LYS A 104 14.14 11.21 -8.60
C LYS A 104 15.06 9.99 -8.83
N PRO A 105 15.93 9.56 -7.89
CA PRO A 105 16.78 8.38 -8.10
C PRO A 105 16.03 7.04 -8.17
N TYR A 106 14.76 7.00 -7.73
CA TYR A 106 13.97 5.78 -7.58
C TYR A 106 12.86 5.65 -8.63
N VAL A 107 12.71 6.63 -9.52
CA VAL A 107 11.77 6.56 -10.64
C VAL A 107 12.17 5.42 -11.57
N GLY A 108 11.20 4.62 -12.03
CA GLY A 108 11.43 3.44 -12.84
C GLY A 108 11.89 2.19 -12.08
N GLN A 109 11.99 2.25 -10.75
CA GLN A 109 12.28 1.09 -9.90
C GLN A 109 11.00 0.57 -9.26
N ARG A 110 10.91 -0.75 -9.08
CA ARG A 110 9.88 -1.39 -8.26
C ARG A 110 10.25 -1.24 -6.79
N LEU A 111 9.44 -0.52 -6.02
CA LEU A 111 9.79 -0.09 -4.66
C LEU A 111 8.98 -0.82 -3.60
N LEU A 112 9.58 -1.07 -2.44
CA LEU A 112 8.93 -1.59 -1.24
C LEU A 112 8.75 -0.50 -0.19
N VAL A 113 7.54 -0.44 0.38
CA VAL A 113 7.23 0.39 1.54
C VAL A 113 6.40 -0.39 2.56
N ARG A 114 6.65 -0.13 3.84
CA ARG A 114 5.79 -0.59 4.94
C ARG A 114 4.88 0.53 5.41
N VAL A 115 3.58 0.28 5.35
CA VAL A 115 2.54 1.16 5.87
C VAL A 115 2.14 0.69 7.26
N HIS A 116 2.46 1.49 8.27
CA HIS A 116 2.07 1.20 9.65
C HIS A 116 0.68 1.77 9.94
N SER A 117 -0.12 1.00 10.67
CA SER A 117 -1.39 1.44 11.26
C SER A 117 -1.20 1.61 12.75
N THR A 118 -1.33 2.83 13.29
CA THR A 118 -1.09 3.11 14.72
C THR A 118 -2.26 3.84 15.35
N LYS A 119 -2.55 3.54 16.63
CA LYS A 119 -3.48 4.34 17.44
C LYS A 119 -2.92 5.73 17.79
N SER A 120 -1.60 5.89 17.74
CA SER A 120 -0.92 7.15 18.08
C SER A 120 -0.53 7.94 16.83
N ASN A 121 -0.72 9.26 16.85
CA ASN A 121 -0.12 10.19 15.90
C ASN A 121 1.41 10.24 15.99
N LYS A 122 2.02 9.66 17.03
CA LYS A 122 3.45 9.40 17.09
C LYS A 122 3.75 8.24 16.14
N GLN A 123 4.10 8.57 14.90
CA GLN A 123 4.61 7.59 13.95
C GLN A 123 5.83 6.91 14.55
N PRO A 124 5.89 5.59 14.60
CA PRO A 124 7.14 4.92 14.86
C PRO A 124 7.99 5.06 13.60
N ASP A 125 9.14 5.73 13.73
CA ASP A 125 10.13 5.86 12.66
C ASP A 125 10.78 4.50 12.43
N PHE A 126 10.20 3.67 11.56
CA PHE A 126 10.79 2.42 11.13
C PHE A 126 11.48 2.60 9.79
N ARG A 127 12.74 2.16 9.69
CA ARG A 127 13.40 1.95 8.41
C ARG A 127 13.31 0.48 8.07
N CYS A 128 12.67 0.17 6.96
CA CYS A 128 12.61 -1.19 6.41
C CYS A 128 13.90 -1.60 5.70
N ASN A 129 14.16 -2.88 5.53
CA ASN A 129 15.06 -3.40 4.52
C ASN A 129 14.37 -4.62 3.90
N ALA A 130 14.97 -5.24 2.89
CA ALA A 130 14.43 -6.46 2.26
C ALA A 130 14.31 -7.64 3.24
N GLN A 131 14.82 -7.51 4.48
CA GLN A 131 14.82 -8.52 5.54
C GLN A 131 13.92 -8.11 6.73
N GLY A 132 13.08 -7.07 6.59
CA GLY A 132 12.17 -6.58 7.64
C GLY A 132 12.47 -5.17 8.16
N CYS A 133 11.68 -4.68 9.12
CA CYS A 133 11.78 -3.28 9.58
C CYS A 133 12.35 -3.15 10.99
N LYS A 134 13.35 -2.27 11.15
CA LYS A 134 13.98 -1.94 12.44
C LYS A 134 13.50 -0.59 12.94
N LYS A 135 13.22 -0.49 14.26
CA LYS A 135 12.91 0.80 14.93
C LYS A 135 14.12 1.71 14.82
N VAL A 136 13.92 2.93 14.38
CA VAL A 136 14.92 4.00 14.48
C VAL A 136 14.69 4.73 15.79
N LYS A 137 15.73 4.84 16.62
CA LYS A 137 15.75 5.80 17.73
C LYS A 137 15.97 7.18 17.12
N LYS A 138 15.09 8.12 17.43
CA LYS A 138 15.28 9.54 17.10
C LYS A 138 16.57 10.03 17.79
N PRO A 139 17.48 10.75 17.09
CA PRO A 139 18.63 11.37 17.73
C PRO A 139 18.19 12.40 18.79
#